data_AF-A0A817UZ60-F1
#
_entry.id   AF-A0A817UZ60-F1
#
_cell.length_a   1.000
_cell.length_b   1.000
_cell.length_c   1.000
_cell.angle_alpha   90.00
_cell.angle_beta   90.00
_cell.angle_gamma   90.00
#
_symmetry.space_group_name_H-M   'P 1'
#
loop_
_entity.id
_entity.type
_entity.pdbx_description
1 polymer ?
#
loop_
_entity_poly.entity_id
_entity_poly.type
_entity_poly.pdbx_seq_one_letter_code
_entity_poly.pdbx_strand_id
1 'polypeptide(L)'
;MINDVNVETIRIGEKYEVFVSHLKEKAEEHFILDKKSNRKRKEWLTDDILKTIDKKAMAFVEWLNHRGTNLEAEYRNKYKRLRTLAKTKIEHRQEEYWDEVCEDIEKSIKNNHPASAFSIIRRLKGGSKRVENMPIGDKNGKLLVNSADQLERWREYFCELLNVSSTVDPCVINEIKITTPSRSELERQNAQPSLEEVTRALNQMKSRKAPGSDEVTADILKAGGEPAIKWLHEMFTDVWENEQAVKE
;
A
#
# COMPACT_ATOMS: atom_id res chain seq x y z
N MET A 1 -49.87 -0.47 25.47
CA MET A 1 -48.77 0.52 25.40
C MET A 1 -47.46 -0.25 25.36
N ILE A 2 -47.07 -0.67 24.17
CA ILE A 2 -45.69 -1.04 23.84
C ILE A 2 -45.44 -0.28 22.54
N ASN A 3 -44.44 0.58 22.59
CA ASN A 3 -44.19 1.62 21.61
C ASN A 3 -43.92 1.03 20.22
N ASP A 4 -44.76 1.42 19.26
CA ASP A 4 -44.41 1.48 17.85
C ASP A 4 -43.16 2.36 17.72
N VAL A 5 -42.00 1.73 17.59
CA VAL A 5 -40.81 2.43 17.11
C VAL A 5 -41.02 2.63 15.62
N ASN A 6 -41.39 3.86 15.32
CA ASN A 6 -41.47 4.50 14.02
C ASN A 6 -40.25 4.10 13.17
N VAL A 7 -40.40 3.14 12.25
CA VAL A 7 -39.42 2.87 11.18
C VAL A 7 -39.63 3.94 10.12
N GLU A 8 -39.36 5.19 10.50
CA GLU A 8 -39.22 6.30 9.58
C GLU A 8 -37.90 6.13 8.82
N THR A 9 -38.03 5.71 7.57
CA THR A 9 -37.16 5.96 6.41
C THR A 9 -35.78 6.54 6.74
N ILE A 10 -34.86 5.69 7.23
CA ILE A 10 -33.44 6.04 7.34
C ILE A 10 -32.97 6.45 5.93
N ARG A 11 -32.44 7.67 5.80
CA ARG A 11 -31.94 8.18 4.51
C ARG A 11 -30.78 7.30 4.06
N ILE A 12 -30.66 7.05 2.75
CA ILE A 12 -29.60 6.18 2.18
C ILE A 12 -28.20 6.59 2.67
N GLY A 13 -27.96 7.89 2.85
CA GLY A 13 -26.71 8.40 3.44
C GLY A 13 -26.45 7.95 4.89
N GLU A 14 -27.47 7.93 5.75
CA GLU A 14 -27.32 7.47 7.14
C GLU A 14 -27.06 5.95 7.19
N LYS A 15 -27.70 5.17 6.32
CA LYS A 15 -27.40 3.73 6.17
C LYS A 15 -25.93 3.52 5.78
N TYR A 16 -25.43 4.32 4.83
CA TYR A 16 -24.06 4.26 4.35
C TYR A 16 -23.03 4.62 5.43
N GLU A 17 -23.28 5.69 6.20
CA GLU A 17 -22.41 6.10 7.31
C GLU A 17 -22.28 5.02 8.39
N VAL A 18 -23.39 4.35 8.73
CA VAL A 18 -23.40 3.22 9.68
C VAL A 18 -22.56 2.06 9.15
N PHE A 19 -22.68 1.74 7.85
CA PHE A 19 -21.89 0.69 7.22
C PHE A 19 -20.40 1.01 7.21
N VAL A 20 -20.01 2.22 6.77
CA VAL A 20 -18.62 2.67 6.74
C VAL A 20 -18.02 2.64 8.15
N SER A 21 -18.75 3.11 9.15
CA SER A 21 -18.32 3.08 10.55
C SER A 21 -18.06 1.65 11.04
N HIS A 22 -18.99 0.73 10.78
CA HIS A 22 -18.86 -0.67 11.16
C HIS A 22 -17.70 -1.37 10.42
N LEU A 23 -17.54 -1.06 9.14
CA LEU A 23 -16.47 -1.60 8.31
C LEU A 23 -15.08 -1.13 8.80
N LYS A 24 -14.96 0.15 9.18
CA LYS A 24 -13.74 0.70 9.78
C LYS A 24 -13.42 0.05 11.12
N GLU A 25 -14.39 -0.07 12.02
CA GLU A 25 -14.23 -0.73 13.32
C GLU A 25 -13.71 -2.17 13.15
N LYS A 26 -14.35 -2.96 12.28
CA LYS A 26 -13.94 -4.34 12.00
C LYS A 26 -12.59 -4.43 11.31
N ALA A 27 -12.28 -3.49 10.42
CA ALA A 27 -10.98 -3.40 9.78
C ALA A 27 -9.89 -3.11 10.82
N GLU A 28 -10.11 -2.18 11.74
CA GLU A 28 -9.17 -1.91 12.82
C GLU A 28 -8.94 -3.18 13.65
N GLU A 29 -9.99 -3.84 14.15
CA GLU A 29 -9.87 -5.10 14.91
C GLU A 29 -9.03 -6.17 14.17
N HIS A 30 -9.26 -6.35 12.87
CA HIS A 30 -8.59 -7.38 12.07
C HIS A 30 -7.17 -7.00 11.62
N PHE A 31 -6.91 -5.72 11.35
CA PHE A 31 -5.64 -5.25 10.78
C PHE A 31 -4.67 -4.64 11.82
N ILE A 32 -5.05 -4.51 13.11
CA ILE A 32 -4.18 -4.03 14.20
C ILE A 32 -2.94 -4.93 14.45
N LEU A 33 -2.88 -6.15 13.91
CA LEU A 33 -1.80 -7.10 14.21
C LEU A 33 -0.46 -6.84 13.50
N ASP A 34 -0.36 -5.91 12.56
CA ASP A 34 0.87 -5.74 11.76
C ASP A 34 1.52 -4.36 11.85
N LYS A 35 1.64 -3.82 13.07
CA LYS A 35 2.68 -2.82 13.40
C LYS A 35 4.09 -3.44 13.48
N LYS A 36 4.31 -4.65 12.96
CA LYS A 36 5.68 -5.12 12.75
C LYS A 36 6.28 -4.25 11.67
N SER A 37 7.35 -3.53 12.01
CA SER A 37 8.14 -2.80 11.05
C SER A 37 8.40 -3.70 9.83
N ASN A 38 7.81 -3.37 8.68
CA ASN A 38 8.05 -4.06 7.40
C ASN A 38 9.52 -3.99 6.94
N ARG A 39 10.42 -3.43 7.76
CA ARG A 39 11.85 -3.59 7.63
C ARG A 39 12.19 -5.04 7.88
N LYS A 40 12.31 -5.79 6.79
CA LYS A 40 12.96 -7.10 6.80
C LYS A 40 14.26 -6.97 7.59
N ARG A 41 14.38 -7.80 8.62
CA ARG A 41 15.61 -7.91 9.41
C ARG A 41 16.77 -8.18 8.45
N LYS A 42 17.94 -7.60 8.72
CA LYS A 42 19.15 -7.90 7.93
C LYS A 42 19.37 -9.41 7.92
N GLU A 43 19.61 -9.99 6.74
CA GLU A 43 19.64 -11.44 6.52
C GLU A 43 20.69 -12.16 7.40
N TRP A 44 21.82 -11.50 7.67
CA TRP A 44 22.88 -12.04 8.52
C TRP A 44 22.60 -11.94 10.03
N LEU A 45 21.56 -11.22 10.47
CA LEU A 45 21.33 -10.97 11.90
C LEU A 45 20.62 -12.15 12.58
N THR A 46 21.39 -12.97 13.27
CA THR A 46 20.91 -14.15 14.00
C THR A 46 20.40 -13.81 15.41
N ASP A 47 19.56 -14.68 15.96
CA ASP A 47 19.01 -14.50 17.32
C ASP A 47 20.09 -14.58 18.42
N ASP A 48 21.19 -15.30 18.18
CA ASP A 48 22.32 -15.34 19.12
C ASP A 48 23.05 -13.99 19.22
N ILE A 49 23.20 -13.29 18.10
CA ILE A 49 23.76 -11.93 18.07
C ILE A 49 22.82 -10.97 18.81
N LEU A 50 21.51 -11.09 18.58
CA LEU A 50 20.51 -10.29 19.29
C LEU A 50 20.58 -10.48 20.80
N LYS A 51 20.60 -11.74 21.27
CA LYS A 51 20.79 -12.06 22.70
C LYS A 51 22.08 -11.45 23.26
N THR A 52 23.15 -11.42 22.46
CA THR A 52 24.43 -10.81 22.86
C THR A 52 24.33 -9.28 22.94
N ILE A 53 23.61 -8.65 22.01
CA ILE A 53 23.33 -7.20 22.02
C ILE A 53 22.46 -6.83 23.23
N ASP A 54 21.46 -7.64 23.57
CA ASP A 54 20.58 -7.42 24.72
C ASP A 54 21.36 -7.52 26.03
N LYS A 55 22.20 -8.55 26.19
CA LYS A 55 23.11 -8.68 27.33
C LYS A 55 24.05 -7.47 27.45
N LYS A 56 24.58 -6.97 26.33
CA LYS A 56 25.40 -5.76 26.29
C LYS A 56 24.60 -4.53 26.72
N ALA A 57 23.34 -4.40 26.30
CA ALA A 57 22.47 -3.30 26.69
C ALA A 57 22.14 -3.33 28.19
N MET A 58 21.79 -4.50 28.73
CA MET A 58 21.57 -4.70 30.17
C MET A 58 22.83 -4.33 30.98
N ALA A 59 24.01 -4.80 30.57
CA ALA A 59 25.27 -4.47 31.23
C ALA A 59 25.63 -2.98 31.16
N PHE A 60 25.18 -2.27 30.11
CA PHE A 60 25.35 -0.82 30.03
C PHE A 60 24.51 -0.10 31.06
N VAL A 61 23.24 -0.50 31.23
CA VAL A 61 22.34 0.04 32.26
C VAL A 61 22.87 -0.26 33.66
N GLU A 62 23.34 -1.48 33.91
CA GLU A 62 23.95 -1.85 35.19
C GLU A 62 25.17 -0.98 35.51
N TRP A 63 26.05 -0.72 34.54
CA TRP A 63 27.19 0.17 34.72
C TRP A 63 26.76 1.61 35.01
N LEU A 64 25.74 2.14 34.32
CA LEU A 64 25.23 3.49 34.58
C LEU A 64 24.70 3.64 36.01
N ASN A 65 23.99 2.63 36.51
CA ASN A 65 23.42 2.63 37.86
C ASN A 65 24.46 2.55 38.98
N HIS A 66 25.68 2.08 38.68
CA HIS A 66 26.75 1.89 39.67
C HIS A 66 27.90 2.91 39.51
N ARG A 67 27.69 4.01 38.78
CA ARG A 67 28.70 5.07 38.63
C ARG A 67 29.03 5.73 39.97
N GLY A 68 30.31 5.96 40.24
CA GLY A 68 30.78 6.55 41.49
C GLY A 68 30.77 5.58 42.68
N THR A 69 30.35 4.33 42.49
CA THR A 69 30.44 3.28 43.52
C THR A 69 31.78 2.55 43.44
N ASN A 70 32.17 1.88 44.53
CA ASN A 70 33.34 0.98 44.56
C ASN A 70 33.24 -0.18 43.55
N LEU A 71 32.04 -0.53 43.07
CA LEU A 71 31.79 -1.59 42.09
C LEU A 71 31.83 -1.09 40.63
N GLU A 72 31.99 0.22 40.39
CA GLU A 72 31.94 0.78 39.02
C GLU A 72 32.91 0.07 38.06
N ALA A 73 34.13 -0.22 38.53
CA ALA A 73 35.16 -0.85 37.71
C ALA A 73 34.74 -2.24 37.20
N GLU A 74 34.03 -3.02 38.02
CA GLU A 74 33.55 -4.36 37.67
C GLU A 74 32.48 -4.28 36.58
N TYR A 75 31.43 -3.48 36.80
CA TYR A 75 30.34 -3.31 35.84
C TYR A 75 30.82 -2.69 34.52
N ARG A 76 31.76 -1.74 34.59
CA ARG A 76 32.41 -1.19 33.39
C ARG A 76 33.16 -2.25 32.60
N ASN A 77 33.90 -3.13 33.29
CA ASN A 77 34.63 -4.23 32.65
C ASN A 77 33.68 -5.27 32.05
N LYS A 78 32.57 -5.60 32.73
CA LYS A 78 31.49 -6.46 32.21
C LYS A 78 30.90 -5.89 30.91
N TYR A 79 30.53 -4.61 30.90
CA TYR A 79 30.05 -3.93 29.69
C TYR A 79 31.08 -3.94 28.57
N LYS A 80 32.36 -3.63 28.85
CA LYS A 80 33.44 -3.66 27.85
C LYS A 80 33.62 -5.03 27.21
N ARG A 81 33.58 -6.10 28.01
CA ARG A 81 33.67 -7.48 27.52
C ARG A 81 32.50 -7.81 26.59
N LEU A 82 31.27 -7.50 27.01
CA LEU A 82 30.07 -7.76 26.19
C LEU A 82 30.01 -6.88 24.93
N ARG A 83 30.51 -5.64 24.99
CA ARG A 83 30.65 -4.77 23.81
C ARG A 83 31.63 -5.37 22.80
N THR A 84 32.77 -5.87 23.27
CA THR A 84 33.77 -6.51 22.41
C THR A 84 33.23 -7.80 21.82
N LEU A 85 32.62 -8.66 22.64
CA LEU A 85 31.99 -9.89 22.20
C LEU A 85 30.90 -9.65 21.14
N ALA A 86 30.01 -8.68 21.38
CA ALA A 86 28.98 -8.32 20.42
C ALA A 86 29.59 -7.84 19.10
N LYS A 87 30.64 -7.00 19.15
CA LYS A 87 31.36 -6.52 17.97
C LYS A 87 31.95 -7.69 17.19
N THR A 88 32.72 -8.56 17.85
CA THR A 88 33.36 -9.73 17.22
C THR A 88 32.34 -10.68 16.60
N LYS A 89 31.24 -11.00 17.29
CA LYS A 89 30.19 -11.85 16.72
C LYS A 89 29.51 -11.23 15.50
N ILE A 90 29.28 -9.91 15.52
CA ILE A 90 28.69 -9.19 14.38
C ILE A 90 29.64 -9.22 13.19
N GLU A 91 30.92 -8.93 13.41
CA GLU A 91 31.94 -8.91 12.35
C GLU A 91 32.10 -10.30 11.72
N HIS A 92 32.28 -11.34 12.54
CA HIS A 92 32.39 -12.72 12.08
C HIS A 92 31.18 -13.17 11.26
N ARG A 93 29.96 -12.93 11.77
CA ARG A 93 28.75 -13.34 11.05
C ARG A 93 28.54 -12.55 9.75
N GLN A 94 28.98 -11.29 9.71
CA GLN A 94 28.95 -10.49 8.48
C GLN A 94 29.89 -11.07 7.43
N GLU A 95 31.10 -11.46 7.82
CA GLU A 95 32.08 -12.10 6.95
C GLU A 95 31.53 -13.42 6.40
N GLU A 96 31.07 -14.32 7.28
CA GLU A 96 30.43 -15.59 6.87
C GLU A 96 29.27 -15.38 5.90
N TYR A 97 28.43 -14.37 6.15
CA TYR A 97 27.30 -14.07 5.27
C TYR A 97 27.74 -13.62 3.88
N TRP A 98 28.79 -12.80 3.80
CA TRP A 98 29.31 -12.35 2.50
C TRP A 98 29.96 -13.50 1.74
N ASP A 99 30.65 -14.41 2.43
CA ASP A 99 31.19 -15.63 1.83
C ASP A 99 30.06 -16.53 1.30
N GLU A 100 29.02 -16.80 2.09
CA GLU A 100 27.81 -17.54 1.68
C GLU A 100 27.19 -16.94 0.41
N VAL A 101 27.05 -15.61 0.38
CA VAL A 101 26.48 -14.88 -0.76
C VAL A 101 27.37 -14.99 -2.00
N CYS A 102 28.69 -14.88 -1.85
CA CYS A 102 29.64 -15.03 -2.94
C CYS A 102 29.60 -16.45 -3.52
N GLU A 103 29.58 -17.48 -2.66
CA GLU A 103 29.46 -18.87 -3.06
C GLU A 103 28.17 -19.14 -3.84
N ASP A 104 27.03 -18.61 -3.38
CA ASP A 104 25.74 -18.75 -4.08
C ASP A 104 25.75 -18.13 -5.47
N ILE A 105 26.37 -16.95 -5.62
CA ILE A 105 26.54 -16.29 -6.92
C ILE A 105 27.43 -17.14 -7.83
N GLU A 106 28.58 -17.59 -7.35
CA GLU A 106 29.50 -18.42 -8.12
C GLU A 106 28.86 -19.74 -8.56
N LYS A 107 28.17 -20.41 -7.64
CA LYS A 107 27.47 -21.67 -7.91
C LYS A 107 26.36 -21.48 -8.94
N SER A 108 25.61 -20.38 -8.86
CA SER A 108 24.60 -20.04 -9.86
C SER A 108 25.21 -19.85 -11.25
N ILE A 109 26.37 -19.20 -11.36
CA ILE A 109 27.08 -19.03 -12.63
C ILE A 109 27.63 -20.37 -13.14
N LYS A 110 28.29 -21.16 -12.28
CA LYS A 110 28.83 -22.50 -12.63
C LYS A 110 27.74 -23.45 -13.13
N ASN A 111 26.54 -23.36 -12.57
CA ASN A 111 25.38 -24.17 -12.96
C ASN A 111 24.60 -23.59 -14.16
N ASN A 112 25.15 -22.61 -14.88
CA ASN A 112 24.53 -21.95 -16.04
C ASN A 112 23.16 -21.29 -15.74
N HIS A 113 23.00 -20.74 -14.54
CA HIS A 113 21.80 -20.00 -14.11
C HIS A 113 22.11 -18.51 -13.85
N PRO A 114 22.45 -17.72 -14.89
CA PRO A 114 22.83 -16.32 -14.72
C PRO A 114 21.68 -15.46 -14.15
N ALA A 115 20.43 -15.78 -14.47
CA ALA A 115 19.26 -15.09 -13.94
C ALA A 115 19.20 -15.12 -12.40
N SER A 116 19.55 -16.26 -11.80
CA SER A 116 19.60 -16.43 -10.34
C SER A 116 20.71 -15.58 -9.71
N ALA A 117 21.91 -15.57 -10.30
CA ALA A 117 23.02 -14.72 -9.85
C ALA A 117 22.66 -13.22 -9.88
N PHE A 118 22.10 -12.74 -11.00
CA PHE A 118 21.66 -11.36 -11.13
C PHE A 118 20.50 -11.01 -10.19
N SER A 119 19.66 -11.97 -9.82
CA SER A 119 18.59 -11.76 -8.84
C SER A 119 19.14 -11.49 -7.44
N ILE A 120 20.19 -12.22 -7.02
CA ILE A 120 20.89 -12.04 -5.74
C ILE A 120 21.55 -10.65 -5.71
N ILE A 121 22.27 -10.29 -6.77
CA ILE A 121 22.91 -8.96 -6.89
C ILE A 121 21.87 -7.83 -6.83
N ARG A 122 20.74 -7.99 -7.53
CA ARG A 122 19.65 -7.00 -7.53
C ARG A 122 19.01 -6.86 -6.15
N ARG A 123 18.86 -7.96 -5.41
CA ARG A 123 18.40 -7.95 -4.01
C ARG A 123 19.37 -7.18 -3.12
N LEU A 124 20.68 -7.45 -3.23
CA LEU A 124 21.73 -6.83 -2.40
C LEU A 124 21.92 -5.33 -2.67
N LYS A 125 21.80 -4.90 -3.94
CA LYS A 125 21.90 -3.48 -4.32
C LYS A 125 20.85 -2.62 -3.62
N GLY A 126 19.77 -3.24 -3.10
CA GLY A 126 18.55 -2.55 -2.69
C GLY A 126 17.86 -2.05 -3.95
N GLY A 127 16.60 -2.46 -4.16
CA GLY A 127 15.85 -2.14 -5.38
C GLY A 127 16.11 -0.71 -5.83
N SER A 128 16.52 -0.54 -7.09
CA SER A 128 16.82 0.77 -7.67
C SER A 128 15.69 1.71 -7.27
N LYS A 129 15.98 2.70 -6.42
CA LYS A 129 15.02 3.77 -6.17
C LYS A 129 14.64 4.27 -7.55
N ARG A 130 13.37 4.15 -7.91
CA ARG A 130 12.88 4.89 -9.07
C ARG A 130 13.24 6.34 -8.77
N VAL A 131 13.93 7.00 -9.68
CA VAL A 131 14.21 8.43 -9.53
C VAL A 131 12.85 9.10 -9.67
N GLU A 132 12.18 9.31 -8.54
CA GLU A 132 10.81 9.83 -8.49
C GLU A 132 10.75 11.29 -8.94
N ASN A 133 11.90 11.97 -9.03
CA ASN A 133 12.03 13.36 -9.47
C ASN A 133 13.09 13.48 -10.56
N MET A 134 12.89 12.81 -11.70
CA MET A 134 13.72 13.07 -12.87
C MET A 134 13.47 14.52 -13.33
N PRO A 135 14.50 15.36 -13.48
CA PRO A 135 14.31 16.72 -13.96
C PRO A 135 13.66 16.73 -15.34
N ILE A 136 12.65 17.57 -15.55
CA ILE A 136 12.01 17.75 -16.87
C ILE A 136 12.40 19.10 -17.47
N GLY A 137 12.49 19.18 -18.79
CA GLY A 137 12.76 20.45 -19.47
C GLY A 137 11.52 21.35 -19.52
N ASP A 138 11.69 22.64 -19.25
CA ASP A 138 10.74 23.66 -19.66
C ASP A 138 10.73 23.82 -21.19
N LYS A 139 9.84 24.65 -21.72
CA LYS A 139 9.73 24.88 -23.19
C LYS A 139 11.01 25.46 -23.81
N ASN A 140 11.85 26.10 -23.00
CA ASN A 140 13.10 26.73 -23.42
C ASN A 140 14.31 25.81 -23.19
N GLY A 141 14.10 24.57 -22.74
CA GLY A 141 15.15 23.58 -22.49
C GLY A 141 15.84 23.68 -21.13
N LYS A 142 15.36 24.52 -20.20
CA LYS A 142 15.88 24.60 -18.83
C LYS A 142 15.32 23.46 -17.98
N LEU A 143 16.18 22.80 -17.20
CA LEU A 143 15.77 21.70 -16.34
C LEU A 143 15.02 22.21 -15.09
N LEU A 144 13.83 21.66 -14.88
CA LEU A 144 12.96 21.86 -13.72
C LEU A 144 13.16 20.71 -12.74
N VAL A 145 13.65 21.02 -11.54
CA VAL A 145 13.98 20.03 -10.49
C VAL A 145 12.95 20.06 -9.35
N ASN A 146 12.22 21.16 -9.19
CA ASN A 146 11.19 21.32 -8.15
C ASN A 146 9.85 20.71 -8.61
N SER A 147 9.26 19.86 -7.77
CA SER A 147 7.97 19.19 -8.01
C SER A 147 6.84 20.15 -8.43
N ALA A 148 6.73 21.33 -7.81
CA ALA A 148 5.71 22.31 -8.15
C ALA A 148 5.85 22.83 -9.60
N ASP A 149 7.08 23.16 -10.00
CA ASP A 149 7.38 23.63 -11.36
C ASP A 149 7.19 22.50 -12.40
N GLN A 150 7.47 21.25 -12.01
CA GLN A 150 7.24 20.10 -12.88
C GLN A 150 5.75 19.86 -13.14
N LEU A 151 4.91 19.94 -12.09
CA LEU A 151 3.46 19.83 -12.19
C LEU A 151 2.88 20.94 -13.09
N GLU A 152 3.37 22.16 -12.92
CA GLU A 152 2.99 23.30 -13.75
C GLU A 152 3.33 23.05 -15.23
N ARG A 153 4.55 22.60 -15.51
CA ARG A 153 4.98 22.26 -16.87
C ARG A 153 4.16 21.13 -17.50
N TRP A 154 3.75 20.12 -16.71
CA TRP A 154 2.84 19.06 -17.15
C TRP A 154 1.45 19.60 -17.49
N ARG A 155 0.90 20.49 -16.65
CA ARG A 155 -0.39 21.15 -16.92
C ARG A 155 -0.34 21.90 -18.23
N GLU A 156 0.68 22.73 -18.44
CA GLU A 156 0.88 23.47 -19.69
C GLU A 156 0.92 22.53 -20.90
N TYR A 157 1.73 21.45 -20.83
CA TYR A 157 1.88 20.50 -21.91
C TYR A 157 0.54 19.83 -22.30
N PHE A 158 -0.20 19.31 -21.31
CA PHE A 158 -1.47 18.65 -21.58
C PHE A 158 -2.56 19.63 -22.00
N CYS A 159 -2.55 20.86 -21.48
CA CYS A 159 -3.48 21.89 -21.94
C CYS A 159 -3.28 22.20 -23.43
N GLU A 160 -2.02 22.35 -23.88
CA GLU A 160 -1.71 22.58 -25.30
C GLU A 160 -2.03 21.36 -26.18
N LEU A 161 -1.73 20.16 -25.69
CA LEU A 161 -1.93 18.93 -26.46
C LEU A 161 -3.41 18.55 -26.61
N LEU A 162 -4.20 18.70 -25.55
CA LEU A 162 -5.57 18.18 -25.50
C LEU A 162 -6.64 19.24 -25.81
N ASN A 163 -6.38 20.52 -25.54
CA ASN A 163 -7.35 21.59 -25.79
C ASN A 163 -7.12 22.29 -27.14
N VAL A 164 -6.62 21.57 -28.13
CA VAL A 164 -6.53 22.09 -29.50
C VAL A 164 -7.95 22.25 -30.04
N SER A 165 -8.28 23.48 -30.45
CA SER A 165 -9.56 23.79 -31.10
C SER A 165 -9.67 22.96 -32.39
N SER A 166 -10.41 21.87 -32.32
CA SER A 166 -10.68 21.02 -33.48
C SER A 166 -11.94 21.53 -34.17
N THR A 167 -11.83 21.95 -35.42
CA THR A 167 -12.99 22.17 -36.29
C THR A 167 -13.45 20.80 -36.76
N VAL A 168 -14.40 20.20 -36.04
CA VAL A 168 -15.02 18.94 -36.47
C VAL A 168 -15.98 19.28 -37.61
N ASP A 169 -15.75 18.68 -38.77
CA ASP A 169 -16.65 18.81 -39.92
C ASP A 169 -18.03 18.21 -39.58
N PRO A 170 -19.13 18.98 -39.65
CA PRO A 170 -20.48 18.47 -39.43
C PRO A 170 -20.84 17.28 -40.33
N CYS A 171 -20.24 17.16 -41.52
CA CYS A 171 -20.41 16.00 -42.39
C CYS A 171 -19.86 14.72 -41.75
N VAL A 172 -18.71 14.79 -41.07
CA VAL A 172 -18.12 13.63 -40.37
C VAL A 172 -19.00 13.22 -39.19
N ILE A 173 -19.61 14.17 -38.46
CA ILE A 173 -20.55 13.87 -37.36
C ILE A 173 -21.79 13.15 -37.89
N ASN A 174 -22.33 13.60 -39.03
CA ASN A 174 -23.50 12.98 -39.66
C ASN A 174 -23.21 11.59 -40.25
N GLU A 175 -21.95 11.27 -40.53
CA GLU A 175 -21.51 9.93 -40.94
C GLU A 175 -21.32 8.96 -39.75
N ILE A 176 -21.29 9.47 -38.51
CA ILE A 176 -21.26 8.62 -37.30
C ILE A 176 -22.61 7.90 -37.20
N LYS A 177 -22.62 6.61 -37.54
CA LYS A 177 -23.78 5.74 -37.29
C LYS A 177 -23.97 5.57 -35.79
N ILE A 178 -24.90 6.33 -35.21
CA ILE A 178 -25.38 6.10 -33.84
C ILE A 178 -26.06 4.73 -33.86
N THR A 179 -25.35 3.73 -33.34
CA THR A 179 -25.92 2.39 -33.19
C THR A 179 -26.82 2.45 -31.97
N THR A 180 -28.14 2.50 -32.19
CA THR A 180 -29.09 2.36 -31.10
C THR A 180 -28.83 1.02 -30.42
N PRO A 181 -28.62 0.98 -29.08
CA PRO A 181 -28.42 -0.28 -28.39
C PRO A 181 -29.58 -1.22 -28.70
N SER A 182 -29.26 -2.49 -28.94
CA SER A 182 -30.29 -3.51 -29.15
C SER A 182 -31.29 -3.52 -28.01
N ARG A 183 -32.53 -3.94 -28.26
CA ARG A 183 -33.56 -4.05 -27.21
C ARG A 183 -33.07 -4.84 -26.00
N SER A 184 -32.35 -5.95 -26.23
CA SER A 184 -31.74 -6.76 -25.17
C SER A 184 -30.65 -6.04 -24.37
N GLU A 185 -29.93 -5.10 -24.99
CA GLU A 185 -28.94 -4.29 -24.28
C GLU A 185 -29.62 -3.24 -23.41
N LEU A 186 -30.68 -2.62 -23.92
CA LEU A 186 -31.47 -1.65 -23.17
C LEU A 186 -32.17 -2.30 -21.97
N GLU A 187 -32.71 -3.51 -22.15
CA GLU A 187 -33.30 -4.30 -21.06
C GLU A 187 -32.25 -4.69 -20.01
N ARG A 188 -31.01 -5.01 -20.40
CA ARG A 188 -29.90 -5.23 -19.45
C ARG A 188 -29.52 -3.99 -18.66
N GLN A 189 -29.41 -2.84 -19.33
CA GLN A 189 -29.02 -1.58 -18.68
C GLN A 189 -30.08 -1.04 -17.73
N ASN A 190 -31.35 -1.36 -17.98
CA ASN A 190 -32.48 -0.99 -17.12
C ASN A 190 -32.80 -2.06 -16.05
N ALA A 191 -32.06 -3.16 -16.01
CA ALA A 191 -32.25 -4.17 -14.99
C ALA A 191 -31.64 -3.71 -13.66
N GLN A 192 -32.29 -4.09 -12.57
CA GLN A 192 -31.76 -3.89 -11.23
C GLN A 192 -30.41 -4.61 -11.07
N PRO A 193 -29.43 -4.00 -10.37
CA PRO A 193 -28.13 -4.64 -10.14
C PRO A 193 -28.27 -5.99 -9.43
N SER A 194 -27.64 -7.03 -9.97
CA SER A 194 -27.63 -8.36 -9.37
C SER A 194 -26.47 -8.56 -8.38
N LEU A 195 -26.63 -9.49 -7.43
CA LEU A 195 -25.59 -9.85 -6.47
C LEU A 195 -24.29 -10.33 -7.17
N GLU A 196 -24.43 -11.03 -8.30
CA GLU A 196 -23.30 -11.48 -9.11
C GLU A 196 -22.53 -10.32 -9.75
N GLU A 197 -23.23 -9.27 -10.19
CA GLU A 197 -22.61 -8.07 -10.77
C GLU A 197 -21.83 -7.30 -9.70
N VAL A 198 -22.41 -7.14 -8.50
CA VAL A 198 -21.72 -6.51 -7.36
C VAL A 198 -20.46 -7.29 -7.00
N THR A 199 -20.56 -8.62 -6.92
CA THR A 199 -19.43 -9.51 -6.64
C THR A 199 -18.34 -9.38 -7.71
N ARG A 200 -18.74 -9.39 -8.99
CA ARG A 200 -17.81 -9.27 -10.13
C ARG A 200 -17.14 -7.91 -10.15
N ALA A 201 -17.89 -6.83 -9.93
CA ALA A 201 -17.37 -5.47 -9.87
C ALA A 201 -16.35 -5.32 -8.74
N LEU A 202 -16.69 -5.80 -7.53
CA LEU A 202 -15.80 -5.76 -6.37
C LEU A 202 -14.49 -6.51 -6.65
N ASN A 203 -14.56 -7.69 -7.28
CA ASN A 203 -13.38 -8.48 -7.65
C ASN A 203 -12.50 -7.79 -8.71
N GLN A 204 -13.10 -7.05 -9.65
CA GLN A 204 -12.39 -6.30 -10.69
C GLN A 204 -11.69 -5.05 -10.17
N MET A 205 -12.11 -4.50 -9.02
CA MET A 205 -11.47 -3.32 -8.41
C MET A 205 -9.99 -3.60 -8.13
N LYS A 206 -9.14 -2.61 -8.43
CA LYS A 206 -7.69 -2.74 -8.18
C LYS A 206 -7.39 -2.58 -6.69
N SER A 207 -6.69 -3.56 -6.13
CA SER A 207 -6.13 -3.51 -4.78
C SER A 207 -5.01 -2.48 -4.66
N ARG A 208 -4.74 -2.02 -3.42
CA ARG A 208 -3.67 -1.06 -3.06
C ARG A 208 -3.79 0.31 -3.72
N LYS A 209 -5.02 0.75 -3.98
CA LYS A 209 -5.32 2.12 -4.38
C LYS A 209 -5.54 2.99 -3.14
N ALA A 210 -5.26 4.28 -3.26
CA ALA A 210 -5.54 5.23 -2.19
C ALA A 210 -7.05 5.25 -1.92
N PRO A 211 -7.49 5.35 -0.65
CA PRO A 211 -8.89 5.50 -0.33
C PRO A 211 -9.44 6.87 -0.77
N GLY A 212 -10.76 6.99 -0.83
CA GLY A 212 -11.46 8.25 -1.02
C GLY A 212 -11.56 9.09 0.27
N SER A 213 -12.45 10.08 0.27
CA SER A 213 -12.79 10.88 1.46
C SER A 213 -13.41 10.05 2.59
N ASP A 214 -14.02 8.91 2.24
CA ASP A 214 -14.58 7.92 3.17
C ASP A 214 -13.51 7.09 3.88
N GLU A 215 -12.24 7.19 3.48
CA GLU A 215 -11.11 6.37 3.96
C GLU A 215 -11.28 4.85 3.73
N VAL A 216 -12.23 4.43 2.89
CA VAL A 216 -12.49 3.01 2.59
C VAL A 216 -11.70 2.60 1.35
N THR A 217 -10.95 1.50 1.44
CA THR A 217 -10.23 0.95 0.28
C THR A 217 -10.93 -0.27 -0.30
N ALA A 218 -10.66 -0.56 -1.58
CA ALA A 218 -11.10 -1.79 -2.23
C ALA A 218 -10.65 -3.05 -1.47
N ASP A 219 -9.51 -3.00 -0.77
CA ASP A 219 -8.99 -4.13 0.00
C ASP A 219 -9.85 -4.41 1.23
N ILE A 220 -10.34 -3.37 1.92
CA ILE A 220 -11.24 -3.50 3.06
C ILE A 220 -12.59 -4.09 2.61
N LEU A 221 -13.15 -3.58 1.50
CA LEU A 221 -14.42 -4.09 0.96
C LEU A 221 -14.31 -5.57 0.55
N LYS A 222 -13.21 -5.97 -0.09
CA LYS A 222 -12.94 -7.37 -0.43
C LYS A 222 -12.76 -8.25 0.79
N ALA A 223 -12.10 -7.74 1.83
CA ALA A 223 -11.91 -8.47 3.09
C ALA A 223 -13.23 -8.70 3.85
N GLY A 224 -14.22 -7.82 3.66
CA GLY A 224 -15.55 -7.96 4.25
C GLY A 224 -16.37 -9.17 3.76
N GLY A 225 -15.97 -9.80 2.65
CA GLY A 225 -16.58 -11.04 2.16
C GLY A 225 -18.07 -10.95 1.83
N GLU A 226 -18.78 -12.07 1.96
CA GLU A 226 -20.23 -12.18 1.68
C GLU A 226 -21.11 -11.13 2.38
N PRO A 227 -20.91 -10.82 3.69
CA PRO A 227 -21.69 -9.77 4.35
C PRO A 227 -21.58 -8.40 3.69
N ALA A 228 -20.37 -8.00 3.28
CA ALA A 228 -20.15 -6.72 2.60
C ALA A 228 -20.81 -6.70 1.21
N ILE A 229 -20.74 -7.80 0.47
CA ILE A 229 -21.36 -7.93 -0.85
C ILE A 229 -22.89 -7.82 -0.76
N LYS A 230 -23.51 -8.51 0.20
CA LYS A 230 -24.97 -8.43 0.42
C LYS A 230 -25.42 -7.03 0.77
N TRP A 231 -24.70 -6.38 1.68
CA TRP A 231 -25.02 -5.01 2.09
C TRP A 231 -24.90 -4.02 0.91
N LEU A 232 -23.82 -4.12 0.11
CA LEU A 232 -23.64 -3.28 -1.08
C LEU A 232 -24.76 -3.51 -2.10
N HIS A 233 -25.20 -4.75 -2.29
CA HIS A 233 -26.30 -5.08 -3.20
C HIS A 233 -27.65 -4.50 -2.73
N GLU A 234 -27.96 -4.60 -1.44
CA GLU A 234 -29.15 -3.97 -0.85
C GLU A 234 -29.10 -2.45 -1.02
N MET A 235 -27.93 -1.84 -0.79
CA MET A 235 -27.76 -0.40 -0.97
C MET A 235 -27.92 0.02 -2.44
N PHE A 236 -27.30 -0.68 -3.39
CA PHE A 236 -27.44 -0.36 -4.82
C PHE A 236 -28.87 -0.57 -5.33
N THR A 237 -29.56 -1.57 -4.80
CA THR A 237 -31.00 -1.79 -5.02
C THR A 237 -31.82 -0.60 -4.53
N ASP A 238 -31.59 -0.17 -3.28
CA ASP A 238 -32.29 0.98 -2.69
C ASP A 238 -32.06 2.26 -3.51
N VAL A 239 -30.83 2.49 -3.98
CA VAL A 239 -30.50 3.65 -4.85
C VAL A 239 -31.18 3.54 -6.20
N TRP A 240 -31.25 2.34 -6.78
CA TRP A 240 -31.89 2.09 -8.06
C TRP A 240 -33.40 2.32 -8.01
N GLU A 241 -34.07 1.85 -6.95
CA GLU A 241 -35.52 1.98 -6.80
C GLU A 241 -35.96 3.39 -6.41
N ASN A 242 -35.17 4.09 -5.59
CA ASN A 242 -35.53 5.41 -5.07
C ASN A 242 -34.93 6.58 -5.86
N GLU A 243 -34.06 6.31 -6.85
CA GLU A 243 -33.30 7.32 -7.62
C GLU A 243 -32.57 8.36 -6.75
N GLN A 244 -32.22 7.99 -5.52
CA GLN A 244 -31.58 8.85 -4.54
C GLN A 244 -30.14 8.40 -4.29
N ALA A 245 -29.17 9.22 -4.71
CA ALA A 245 -27.76 8.98 -4.44
C ALA A 245 -27.35 9.49 -3.05
N VAL A 246 -26.33 8.88 -2.46
CA VAL A 246 -25.62 9.42 -1.30
C VAL A 246 -24.96 10.74 -1.75
N LYS A 247 -25.29 11.83 -1.07
CA LYS A 247 -24.66 13.14 -1.32
C LYS A 247 -23.31 13.17 -0.60
N GLU A 248 -22.28 13.63 -1.30
CA GLU A 248 -20.95 13.93 -0.74
C GLU A 248 -21.01 15.03 0.33
#